data_AF-A0A849HU02-F1
#
_entry.id   AF-A0A849HU02-F1
#
_cell.length_a   1.000
_cell.length_b   1.000
_cell.length_c   1.000
_cell.angle_alpha   90.00
_cell.angle_beta   90.00
_cell.angle_gamma   90.00
#
_symmetry.space_group_name_H-M   'P 1'
#
loop_
_entity.id
_entity.type
_entity.pdbx_description
1 polymer ?
#
loop_
_entity_poly.entity_id
_entity_poly.type
_entity_poly.pdbx_seq_one_letter_code
_entity_poly.pdbx_strand_id
1 'polypeptide(L)'
;MSEKLQKVLARAGFGSRRQLEEIIKAGEVKVNGLLALLGQRVESKDTISFQGRTVTNTPAEEIPCRVMLYHKPEGEVCSRSDPEKRPTVFDNLPKLQRGRWIAVGRLDFNTAGLLLFTTHGDLANALMHPSSEIEREYAVRVFGQEVDAATLTRLTKGIKLEDGMAKFNNIVDAGGQGQNHWYHVTLSEGRNREVRRMWESQGVRVNRLIRVRFGQIILPRDLRKGSMRELPASLVSELAESVDIKLKTYTPFKKRAAKERYRS
;
A
#
# COMPACT_ATOMS: atom_id res chain seq x y z
N MET A 1 6.11 23.76 -12.22
CA MET A 1 4.88 22.97 -12.02
C MET A 1 4.34 23.28 -10.63
N SER A 2 3.04 23.56 -10.48
CA SER A 2 2.44 23.84 -9.18
C SER A 2 1.77 22.59 -8.58
N GLU A 3 1.76 22.45 -7.26
CA GLU A 3 1.11 21.35 -6.54
C GLU A 3 0.16 21.89 -5.46
N LYS A 4 -0.87 21.14 -5.10
CA LYS A 4 -1.76 21.50 -3.98
C LYS A 4 -0.97 21.56 -2.66
N LEU A 5 -1.16 22.60 -1.85
CA LEU A 5 -0.44 22.83 -0.61
C LEU A 5 -0.51 21.63 0.36
N GLN A 6 -1.69 21.04 0.55
CA GLN A 6 -1.86 19.86 1.40
C GLN A 6 -1.11 18.62 0.88
N LYS A 7 -0.83 18.53 -0.43
CA LYS A 7 0.00 17.46 -0.99
C LYS A 7 1.46 17.66 -0.59
N VAL A 8 1.98 18.89 -0.71
CA VAL A 8 3.36 19.25 -0.32
C VAL A 8 3.57 19.03 1.18
N LEU A 9 2.67 19.54 2.03
CA LEU A 9 2.73 19.33 3.49
C LEU A 9 2.66 17.85 3.88
N ALA A 10 1.78 17.07 3.22
CA ALA A 10 1.67 15.63 3.49
C ALA A 10 2.95 14.87 3.08
N ARG A 11 3.58 15.27 1.98
CA ARG A 11 4.87 14.72 1.50
C ARG A 11 6.01 15.06 2.46
N ALA A 12 5.99 16.25 3.04
CA ALA A 12 6.94 16.65 4.08
C ALA A 12 6.72 15.91 5.43
N GLY A 13 5.57 15.24 5.61
CA GLY A 13 5.30 14.38 6.76
C GLY A 13 4.40 15.01 7.83
N PHE A 14 3.83 16.18 7.59
CA PHE A 14 3.03 16.92 8.58
C PHE A 14 1.63 16.33 8.84
N GLY A 15 1.18 15.37 8.05
CA GLY A 15 -0.12 14.72 8.27
C GLY A 15 -0.71 14.06 7.02
N SER A 16 -1.96 13.60 7.15
CA SER A 16 -2.75 13.23 5.98
C SER A 16 -3.26 14.46 5.23
N ARG A 17 -3.56 14.33 3.94
CA ARG A 17 -4.05 15.46 3.12
C ARG A 17 -5.34 16.06 3.71
N ARG A 18 -6.27 15.23 4.19
CA ARG A 18 -7.53 15.68 4.80
C ARG A 18 -7.32 16.44 6.11
N GLN A 19 -6.47 15.92 7.00
CA GLN A 19 -6.12 16.64 8.23
C GLN A 19 -5.49 18.00 7.91
N LEU A 20 -4.61 18.03 6.91
CA LEU A 20 -3.94 19.27 6.50
C LEU A 20 -4.90 20.26 5.83
N GLU A 21 -5.96 19.80 5.18
CA GLU A 21 -7.01 20.69 4.67
C GLU A 21 -7.74 21.41 5.81
N GLU A 22 -8.04 20.71 6.92
CA GLU A 22 -8.64 21.35 8.10
C GLU A 22 -7.68 22.33 8.78
N ILE A 23 -6.39 21.98 8.88
CA ILE A 23 -5.34 22.87 9.41
C ILE A 23 -5.18 24.13 8.54
N ILE A 24 -5.25 23.99 7.21
CA ILE A 24 -5.20 25.14 6.29
C ILE A 24 -6.44 26.04 6.51
N LYS A 25 -7.64 25.45 6.61
CA LYS A 25 -8.87 26.22 6.91
C LYS A 25 -8.79 26.97 8.24
N ALA A 26 -8.11 26.39 9.23
CA ALA A 26 -7.89 27.01 10.54
C ALA A 26 -6.87 28.17 10.53
N GLY A 27 -6.22 28.46 9.39
CA GLY A 27 -5.27 29.57 9.27
C GLY A 27 -3.89 29.30 9.89
N GLU A 28 -3.53 28.03 10.10
CA GLU A 28 -2.26 27.68 10.74
C GLU A 28 -1.07 27.59 9.76
N VAL A 29 -1.33 27.68 8.45
CA VAL A 29 -0.31 27.59 7.40
C VAL A 29 -0.19 28.95 6.70
N LYS A 30 1.04 29.38 6.42
CA LYS A 30 1.30 30.56 5.58
C LYS A 30 2.11 30.20 4.34
N VAL A 31 1.81 30.84 3.23
CA VAL A 31 2.57 30.80 1.97
C VAL A 31 3.03 32.21 1.66
N ASN A 32 4.35 32.40 1.50
CA ASN A 32 4.98 33.71 1.26
C ASN A 32 4.58 34.77 2.30
N GLY A 33 4.45 34.37 3.57
CA GLY A 33 4.06 35.23 4.69
C GLY A 33 2.56 35.47 4.85
N LEU A 34 1.73 35.08 3.87
CA LEU A 34 0.28 35.26 3.89
C LEU A 34 -0.44 33.97 4.31
N LEU A 35 -1.59 34.09 4.98
CA LEU A 35 -2.41 32.93 5.36
C LEU A 35 -2.83 32.13 4.12
N ALA A 36 -2.65 30.82 4.20
CA ALA A 36 -2.96 29.93 3.10
C ALA A 36 -4.47 29.69 2.97
N LEU A 37 -4.94 29.46 1.75
CA LEU A 37 -6.34 29.13 1.47
C LEU A 37 -6.51 27.65 1.10
N LEU A 38 -7.67 27.09 1.41
CA LEU A 38 -8.01 25.73 1.00
C LEU A 38 -7.97 25.59 -0.52
N GLY A 39 -7.24 24.58 -1.01
CA GLY A 39 -7.08 24.34 -2.44
C GLY A 39 -5.97 25.16 -3.10
N GLN A 40 -5.30 26.05 -2.35
CA GLN A 40 -4.15 26.81 -2.84
C GLN A 40 -3.07 25.88 -3.39
N ARG A 41 -2.49 26.30 -4.51
CA ARG A 41 -1.36 25.62 -5.14
C ARG A 41 -0.09 26.42 -4.89
N VAL A 42 1.02 25.71 -4.78
CA VAL A 42 2.36 26.26 -4.55
C VAL A 42 3.33 25.80 -5.62
N GLU A 43 4.26 26.67 -5.96
CA GLU A 43 5.40 26.43 -6.84
C GLU A 43 6.68 26.22 -6.00
N SER A 44 7.75 25.74 -6.64
CA SER A 44 9.04 25.50 -5.99
C SER A 44 9.67 26.74 -5.34
N LYS A 45 9.34 27.93 -5.84
CA LYS A 45 9.82 29.23 -5.32
C LYS A 45 9.06 29.71 -4.08
N ASP A 46 7.89 29.13 -3.80
CA ASP A 46 7.05 29.60 -2.69
C ASP A 46 7.62 29.13 -1.35
N THR A 47 7.64 30.05 -0.39
CA THR A 47 8.04 29.78 0.99
C THR A 47 6.82 29.38 1.81
N ILE A 48 6.75 28.10 2.18
CA ILE A 48 5.68 27.58 3.04
C ILE A 48 6.17 27.63 4.49
N SER A 49 5.33 28.09 5.41
CA SER A 49 5.59 28.01 6.85
C SER A 49 4.41 27.40 7.58
N PHE A 50 4.72 26.47 8.48
CA PHE A 50 3.75 25.75 9.30
C PHE A 50 4.39 25.47 10.67
N GLN A 51 3.63 25.69 11.76
CA GLN A 51 4.13 25.54 13.15
C GLN A 51 5.44 26.31 13.41
N GLY A 52 5.57 27.52 12.86
CA GLY A 52 6.75 28.36 13.02
C GLY A 52 8.01 27.88 12.28
N ARG A 53 7.90 26.87 11.41
CA ARG A 53 9.02 26.31 10.64
C ARG A 53 8.78 26.47 9.14
N THR A 54 9.85 26.78 8.41
CA THR A 54 9.83 26.74 6.94
C THR A 54 9.77 25.29 6.46
N VAL A 55 8.80 24.97 5.62
CA VAL A 55 8.64 23.66 5.01
C VAL A 55 9.43 23.63 3.70
N THR A 56 10.35 22.68 3.59
CA THR A 56 11.09 22.47 2.33
C THR A 56 10.14 21.95 1.25
N ASN A 57 9.93 22.74 0.20
CA ASN A 57 9.14 22.35 -0.96
C ASN A 57 9.99 21.56 -1.98
N THR A 58 10.52 20.41 -1.56
CA THR A 58 11.27 19.53 -2.47
C THR A 58 10.29 18.89 -3.48
N PRO A 59 10.58 18.96 -4.79
CA PRO A 59 9.81 18.25 -5.82
C PRO A 59 9.67 16.75 -5.51
N ALA A 60 8.56 16.14 -5.91
CA ALA A 60 8.29 14.73 -5.59
C ALA A 60 9.38 13.81 -6.17
N GLU A 61 9.84 14.13 -7.37
CA GLU A 61 10.81 13.39 -8.16
C GLU A 61 12.19 13.39 -7.48
N GLU A 62 12.50 14.40 -6.66
CA GLU A 62 13.80 14.50 -5.99
C GLU A 62 13.88 13.71 -4.69
N ILE A 63 12.76 13.22 -4.16
CA ILE A 63 12.71 12.49 -2.90
C ILE A 63 12.91 10.99 -3.20
N PRO A 64 13.90 10.33 -2.59
CA PRO A 64 14.07 8.89 -2.74
C PRO A 64 12.78 8.13 -2.38
N CYS A 65 12.25 7.40 -3.35
CA CYS A 65 11.11 6.52 -3.14
C CYS A 65 11.58 5.26 -2.41
N ARG A 66 10.95 4.97 -1.28
CA ARG A 66 11.17 3.74 -0.53
C ARG A 66 9.89 2.92 -0.59
N VAL A 67 10.03 1.60 -0.71
CA VAL A 67 8.90 0.68 -0.65
C VAL A 67 9.22 -0.40 0.38
N MET A 68 8.35 -0.53 1.37
CA MET A 68 8.43 -1.57 2.40
C MET A 68 7.44 -2.68 2.07
N LEU A 69 7.92 -3.91 2.06
CA LEU A 69 7.11 -5.11 2.06
C LEU A 69 6.81 -5.49 3.51
N TYR A 70 5.53 -5.71 3.82
CA TYR A 70 5.11 -6.15 5.13
C TYR A 70 4.32 -7.45 5.04
N HIS A 71 4.71 -8.46 5.83
CA HIS A 71 3.90 -9.65 6.03
C HIS A 71 2.91 -9.37 7.17
N LYS A 72 1.82 -8.70 6.84
CA LYS A 72 0.77 -8.34 7.81
C LYS A 72 0.20 -9.58 8.50
N PRO A 73 0.15 -9.65 9.84
CA PRO A 73 -0.59 -10.67 10.56
C PRO A 73 -2.11 -10.35 10.59
N GLU A 74 -2.91 -11.33 10.98
CA GLU A 74 -4.27 -11.06 11.44
C GLU A 74 -4.21 -10.28 12.76
N GLY A 75 -5.25 -9.51 13.08
CA GLY A 75 -5.32 -8.74 14.33
C GLY A 75 -4.79 -7.31 14.24
N GLU A 76 -4.40 -6.86 13.05
CA GLU A 76 -3.98 -5.46 12.81
C GLU A 76 -4.90 -4.74 11.83
N VAL A 77 -5.19 -3.47 12.12
CA VAL A 77 -6.00 -2.58 11.28
C VAL A 77 -5.12 -1.78 10.32
N CYS A 78 -5.53 -1.70 9.05
CA CYS A 78 -4.90 -0.82 8.05
C CYS A 78 -5.37 0.64 8.17
N SER A 79 -5.19 1.25 9.34
CA SER A 79 -5.50 2.66 9.62
C SER A 79 -4.37 3.31 10.43
N ARG A 80 -4.16 4.61 10.27
CA ARG A 80 -3.19 5.39 11.08
C ARG A 80 -3.70 5.73 12.47
N SER A 81 -5.01 5.73 12.64
CA SER A 81 -5.69 5.98 13.90
C SER A 81 -6.90 5.08 13.94
N ASP A 82 -6.99 4.25 14.96
CA ASP A 82 -8.12 3.38 15.22
C ASP A 82 -8.85 3.88 16.48
N PRO A 83 -10.14 4.28 16.38
CA PRO A 83 -10.90 4.75 17.54
C PRO A 83 -10.99 3.71 18.67
N GLU A 84 -10.97 2.43 18.33
CA GLU A 84 -11.00 1.31 19.28
C GLU A 84 -9.61 0.95 19.84
N LYS A 85 -8.56 1.70 19.46
CA LYS A 85 -7.16 1.49 19.89
C LYS A 85 -6.62 0.08 19.60
N ARG A 86 -7.12 -0.57 18.55
CA ARG A 86 -6.56 -1.85 18.09
C ARG A 86 -5.16 -1.63 17.48
N PRO A 87 -4.30 -2.67 17.51
CA PRO A 87 -3.01 -2.63 16.84
C PRO A 87 -3.13 -2.22 15.37
N THR A 88 -2.22 -1.37 14.92
CA THR A 88 -2.20 -0.88 13.54
C THR A 88 -0.98 -1.38 12.79
N VAL A 89 -1.14 -1.54 11.48
CA VAL A 89 -0.02 -1.88 10.58
C VAL A 89 1.08 -0.79 10.53
N PHE A 90 0.86 0.37 11.16
CA PHE A 90 1.83 1.47 11.22
C PHE A 90 2.67 1.46 12.50
N ASP A 91 2.28 0.72 13.53
CA ASP A 91 2.88 0.81 14.87
C ASP A 91 4.37 0.42 14.87
N ASN A 92 4.73 -0.57 14.03
CA ASN A 92 6.08 -1.15 13.97
C ASN A 92 6.89 -0.68 12.75
N LEU A 93 6.41 0.30 11.98
CA LEU A 93 7.15 0.81 10.84
C LEU A 93 8.36 1.65 11.28
N PRO A 94 9.50 1.57 10.56
CA PRO A 94 10.67 2.37 10.88
C PRO A 94 10.36 3.86 10.72
N LYS A 95 10.80 4.66 11.69
CA LYS A 95 10.67 6.11 11.65
C LYS A 95 11.44 6.68 10.44
N LEU A 96 10.83 7.64 9.76
CA LEU A 96 11.44 8.34 8.65
C LEU A 96 11.93 9.70 9.13
N GLN A 97 13.12 10.11 8.65
CA GLN A 97 13.65 11.45 8.91
C GLN A 97 12.81 12.53 8.21
N ARG A 98 12.26 12.20 7.03
CA ARG A 98 11.36 13.07 6.26
C ARG A 98 10.25 12.23 5.63
N GLY A 99 9.06 12.80 5.56
CA GLY A 99 7.89 12.16 4.97
C GLY A 99 7.25 11.10 5.86
N ARG A 100 6.43 10.23 5.25
CA ARG A 100 5.62 9.24 5.97
C ARG A 100 5.36 8.00 5.12
N TRP A 101 5.17 6.86 5.78
CA TRP A 101 4.72 5.65 5.11
C TRP A 101 3.25 5.73 4.69
N ILE A 102 2.94 5.24 3.50
CA ILE A 102 1.60 5.20 2.91
C ILE A 102 1.30 3.75 2.57
N ALA A 103 0.27 3.17 3.17
CA ALA A 103 -0.16 1.83 2.82
C ALA A 103 -0.70 1.81 1.37
N VAL A 104 -0.30 0.80 0.60
CA VAL A 104 -0.83 0.53 -0.74
C VAL A 104 -2.00 -0.43 -0.59
N GLY A 105 -3.19 0.16 -0.55
CA GLY A 105 -4.44 -0.54 -0.30
C GLY A 105 -4.61 -0.91 1.17
N ARG A 106 -5.55 -1.82 1.42
CA ARG A 106 -5.87 -2.32 2.77
C ARG A 106 -6.00 -3.84 2.73
N LEU A 107 -5.79 -4.45 3.89
CA LEU A 107 -6.19 -5.81 4.19
C LEU A 107 -7.13 -5.75 5.41
N ASP A 108 -8.15 -6.60 5.42
CA ASP A 108 -9.07 -6.67 6.55
C ASP A 108 -8.34 -7.11 7.83
N PHE A 109 -8.97 -6.86 8.98
CA PHE A 109 -8.45 -7.24 10.30
C PHE A 109 -8.10 -8.74 10.37
N ASN A 110 -8.97 -9.59 9.83
CA ASN A 110 -8.82 -11.06 9.76
C ASN A 110 -8.22 -11.53 8.42
N THR A 111 -7.39 -10.71 7.78
CA THR A 111 -6.66 -11.08 6.57
C THR A 111 -5.17 -10.84 6.78
N ALA A 112 -4.38 -11.87 6.49
CA ALA A 112 -2.93 -11.83 6.56
C ALA A 112 -2.30 -11.60 5.18
N GLY A 113 -0.98 -11.42 5.18
CA GLY A 113 -0.16 -11.52 3.97
C GLY A 113 0.44 -10.19 3.54
N LEU A 114 0.77 -10.13 2.26
CA LEU A 114 1.51 -9.05 1.64
C LEU A 114 0.78 -7.70 1.73
N LEU A 115 1.35 -6.73 2.43
CA LEU A 115 0.96 -5.33 2.38
C LEU A 115 2.18 -4.50 2.01
N LEU A 116 2.04 -3.60 1.03
CA LEU A 116 3.11 -2.69 0.65
C LEU A 116 2.91 -1.34 1.35
N PHE A 117 4.00 -0.71 1.72
CA PHE A 117 4.03 0.71 2.06
C PHE A 117 4.99 1.44 1.15
N THR A 118 4.72 2.69 0.83
CA THR A 118 5.66 3.56 0.12
C THR A 118 5.73 4.94 0.77
N THR A 119 6.85 5.62 0.58
CA THR A 119 6.98 7.05 0.92
C THR A 119 6.44 7.96 -0.19
N HIS A 120 6.14 7.42 -1.38
CA HIS A 120 5.75 8.20 -2.54
C HIS A 120 4.24 8.12 -2.80
N GLY A 121 3.54 9.24 -2.57
CA GLY A 121 2.08 9.28 -2.61
C GLY A 121 1.47 9.02 -3.99
N ASP A 122 2.15 9.43 -5.06
CA ASP A 122 1.64 9.23 -6.43
C ASP A 122 1.82 7.77 -6.86
N LEU A 123 2.88 7.09 -6.38
CA LEU A 123 3.06 5.65 -6.57
C LEU A 123 1.98 4.87 -5.81
N ALA A 124 1.74 5.22 -4.55
CA ALA A 124 0.67 4.60 -3.77
C ALA A 124 -0.70 4.74 -4.48
N ASN A 125 -1.01 5.94 -4.98
CA ASN A 125 -2.25 6.21 -5.68
C ASN A 125 -2.38 5.37 -6.96
N ALA A 126 -1.34 5.36 -7.80
CA ALA A 126 -1.34 4.59 -9.03
C ALA A 126 -1.51 3.09 -8.75
N LEU A 127 -0.75 2.52 -7.80
CA LEU A 127 -0.87 1.10 -7.43
C LEU A 127 -2.25 0.72 -6.86
N MET A 128 -2.97 1.67 -6.27
CA MET A 128 -4.31 1.44 -5.72
C MET A 128 -5.44 1.70 -6.71
N HIS A 129 -5.18 2.44 -7.79
CA HIS A 129 -6.24 2.90 -8.68
C HIS A 129 -6.81 1.72 -9.48
N PRO A 130 -8.16 1.59 -9.60
CA PRO A 130 -8.76 0.48 -10.33
C PRO A 130 -8.30 0.38 -11.80
N SER A 131 -8.04 1.53 -12.45
CA SER A 131 -7.60 1.56 -13.86
C SER A 131 -6.22 0.94 -14.09
N SER A 132 -5.43 0.72 -13.04
CA SER A 132 -4.13 0.05 -13.17
C SER A 132 -4.27 -1.47 -13.21
N GLU A 133 -5.46 -2.00 -12.92
CA GLU A 133 -5.83 -3.42 -13.03
C GLU A 133 -4.83 -4.40 -12.39
N ILE A 134 -4.08 -3.92 -11.39
CA ILE A 134 -2.99 -4.67 -10.77
C ILE A 134 -3.56 -5.91 -10.12
N GLU A 135 -3.08 -7.06 -10.57
CA GLU A 135 -3.54 -8.32 -10.05
C GLU A 135 -3.10 -8.53 -8.59
N ARG A 136 -4.01 -9.04 -7.77
CA ARG A 136 -3.75 -9.52 -6.40
C ARG A 136 -4.05 -11.00 -6.35
N GLU A 137 -3.14 -11.76 -5.75
CA GLU A 137 -3.31 -13.20 -5.55
C GLU A 137 -3.50 -13.51 -4.08
N TYR A 138 -4.48 -14.35 -3.79
CA TYR A 138 -4.78 -14.81 -2.45
C TYR A 138 -4.73 -16.33 -2.36
N ALA A 139 -4.03 -16.83 -1.35
CA ALA A 139 -4.22 -18.19 -0.86
C ALA A 139 -5.41 -18.19 0.10
N VAL A 140 -6.45 -18.95 -0.26
CA VAL A 140 -7.72 -19.02 0.44
C VAL A 140 -7.90 -20.43 0.96
N ARG A 141 -8.12 -20.57 2.28
CA ARG A 141 -8.56 -21.84 2.86
C ARG A 141 -10.05 -21.78 3.09
N VAL A 142 -10.79 -22.58 2.34
CA VAL A 142 -12.23 -22.76 2.50
C VAL A 142 -12.53 -23.91 3.46
N PHE A 143 -13.74 -23.89 4.02
CA PHE A 143 -14.20 -24.90 4.97
C PHE A 143 -15.60 -25.41 4.63
N GLY A 144 -15.75 -26.73 4.70
CA GLY A 144 -17.03 -27.42 4.54
C GLY A 144 -16.93 -28.55 3.51
N GLN A 145 -18.02 -28.71 2.74
CA GLN A 145 -18.09 -29.66 1.64
C GLN A 145 -17.12 -29.27 0.52
N GLU A 146 -16.72 -30.27 -0.26
CA GLU A 146 -15.90 -30.10 -1.45
C GLU A 146 -16.57 -29.13 -2.43
N VAL A 147 -15.77 -28.23 -3.00
CA VAL A 147 -16.25 -27.24 -3.98
C VAL A 147 -16.31 -27.92 -5.34
N ASP A 148 -17.52 -28.05 -5.90
CA ASP A 148 -17.68 -28.65 -7.22
C ASP A 148 -17.14 -27.76 -8.37
N ALA A 149 -16.83 -28.39 -9.49
CA ALA A 149 -16.33 -27.71 -10.68
C ALA A 149 -17.30 -26.65 -11.23
N ALA A 150 -18.62 -26.86 -11.03
CA ALA A 150 -19.64 -25.90 -11.43
C ALA A 150 -19.53 -24.60 -10.64
N THR A 151 -19.25 -24.67 -9.35
CA THR A 151 -19.03 -23.52 -8.46
C THR A 151 -17.80 -22.72 -8.88
N LEU A 152 -16.68 -23.41 -9.13
CA LEU A 152 -15.47 -22.77 -9.64
C LEU A 152 -15.73 -22.04 -10.97
N THR A 153 -16.51 -22.66 -11.87
CA THR A 153 -16.90 -22.07 -13.16
C THR A 153 -17.79 -20.83 -12.98
N ARG A 154 -18.73 -20.83 -12.03
CA ARG A 154 -19.55 -19.64 -11.74
C ARG A 154 -18.68 -18.49 -11.22
N LEU A 155 -17.75 -18.78 -10.32
CA LEU A 155 -16.85 -17.78 -9.73
C LEU A 155 -15.90 -17.14 -10.75
N THR A 156 -15.50 -17.85 -11.82
CA THR A 156 -14.68 -17.31 -12.90
C THR A 156 -15.48 -16.64 -14.02
N LYS A 157 -16.70 -17.11 -14.31
CA LYS A 157 -17.60 -16.44 -15.28
C LYS A 157 -18.19 -15.14 -14.72
N GLY A 158 -18.37 -15.07 -13.40
CA GLY A 158 -18.84 -13.91 -12.68
C GLY A 158 -20.18 -14.14 -11.99
N ILE A 159 -20.31 -13.49 -10.83
CA ILE A 159 -21.43 -13.61 -9.92
C ILE A 159 -21.90 -12.22 -9.48
N LYS A 160 -23.18 -12.11 -9.10
CA LYS A 160 -23.74 -10.87 -8.60
C LYS A 160 -23.54 -10.78 -7.09
N LEU A 161 -22.82 -9.74 -6.65
CA LEU A 161 -22.76 -9.33 -5.25
C LEU A 161 -23.66 -8.09 -5.04
N GLU A 162 -23.85 -7.68 -3.78
CA GLU A 162 -24.69 -6.52 -3.41
C GLU A 162 -24.26 -5.21 -4.10
N ASP A 163 -22.95 -5.00 -4.25
CA ASP A 163 -22.33 -3.81 -4.84
C ASP A 163 -21.94 -4.00 -6.32
N GLY A 164 -22.47 -5.04 -6.99
CA GLY A 164 -22.29 -5.28 -8.42
C GLY A 164 -21.66 -6.63 -8.78
N MET A 165 -21.43 -6.86 -10.07
CA MET A 165 -20.80 -8.10 -10.56
C MET A 165 -19.35 -8.23 -10.06
N ALA A 166 -18.91 -9.46 -9.80
CA ALA A 166 -17.53 -9.79 -9.41
C ALA A 166 -17.13 -11.14 -10.02
N LYS A 167 -15.85 -11.32 -10.36
CA LYS A 167 -15.32 -12.58 -10.87
C LYS A 167 -13.86 -12.76 -10.46
N PHE A 168 -13.42 -14.02 -10.29
CA PHE A 168 -12.00 -14.33 -10.18
C PHE A 168 -11.42 -14.37 -11.59
N ASN A 169 -10.23 -13.79 -11.76
CA ASN A 169 -9.49 -13.91 -13.02
C ASN A 169 -9.02 -15.35 -13.20
N ASN A 170 -8.58 -15.98 -12.12
CA ASN A 170 -8.14 -17.36 -12.09
C ASN A 170 -8.43 -18.00 -10.73
N ILE A 171 -8.64 -19.32 -10.73
CA ILE A 171 -8.73 -20.16 -9.52
C ILE A 171 -7.88 -21.40 -9.77
N VAL A 172 -6.90 -21.63 -8.90
CA VAL A 172 -6.03 -22.81 -8.94
C VAL A 172 -6.25 -23.61 -7.67
N ASP A 173 -6.57 -24.90 -7.83
CA ASP A 173 -6.64 -25.85 -6.72
C ASP A 173 -5.24 -26.09 -6.14
N ALA A 174 -5.12 -25.95 -4.83
CA ALA A 174 -3.86 -26.11 -4.09
C ALA A 174 -3.89 -27.30 -3.12
N GLY A 175 -4.91 -28.15 -3.24
CA GLY A 175 -5.13 -29.32 -2.42
C GLY A 175 -5.73 -29.02 -1.05
N GLY A 176 -6.05 -30.11 -0.35
CA GLY A 176 -6.73 -30.07 0.94
C GLY A 176 -6.83 -31.47 1.53
N GLN A 177 -7.12 -31.54 2.83
CA GLN A 177 -7.46 -32.80 3.50
C GLN A 177 -8.60 -32.56 4.47
N GLY A 178 -9.55 -33.51 4.50
CA GLY A 178 -10.76 -33.40 5.31
C GLY A 178 -11.62 -32.20 4.91
N GLN A 179 -12.09 -31.44 5.90
CA GLN A 179 -13.03 -30.33 5.68
C GLN A 179 -12.37 -29.01 5.26
N ASN A 180 -11.05 -28.98 5.03
CA ASN A 180 -10.33 -27.78 4.63
C ASN A 180 -9.66 -27.98 3.27
N HIS A 181 -9.89 -27.03 2.36
CA HIS A 181 -9.30 -27.03 1.03
C HIS A 181 -8.69 -25.67 0.70
N TRP A 182 -7.56 -25.67 -0.02
CA TRP A 182 -6.87 -24.46 -0.42
C TRP A 182 -7.05 -24.15 -1.90
N TYR A 183 -7.28 -22.88 -2.20
CA TYR A 183 -7.29 -22.34 -3.55
C TYR A 183 -6.39 -21.11 -3.63
N HIS A 184 -5.68 -20.96 -4.75
CA HIS A 184 -5.11 -19.69 -5.15
C HIS A 184 -6.09 -18.97 -6.07
N VAL A 185 -6.46 -17.74 -5.74
CA VAL A 185 -7.39 -16.94 -6.54
C VAL A 185 -6.77 -15.59 -6.89
N THR A 186 -7.05 -15.09 -8.10
CA THR A 186 -6.59 -13.77 -8.53
C THR A 186 -7.72 -12.80 -8.86
N LEU A 187 -7.50 -11.52 -8.57
CA LEU A 187 -8.42 -10.40 -8.81
C LEU A 187 -7.66 -9.14 -9.25
N SER A 188 -8.23 -8.37 -10.16
CA SER A 188 -7.69 -7.05 -10.59
C SER A 188 -8.38 -5.86 -9.91
N GLU A 189 -9.34 -6.12 -9.03
CA GLU A 189 -10.01 -5.13 -8.17
C GLU A 189 -9.76 -5.43 -6.68
N GLY A 190 -10.38 -4.67 -5.79
CA GLY A 190 -10.16 -4.75 -4.35
C GLY A 190 -11.31 -4.15 -3.55
N ARG A 191 -12.55 -4.57 -3.85
CA ARG A 191 -13.73 -4.15 -3.09
C ARG A 191 -13.70 -4.72 -1.68
N ASN A 192 -14.48 -4.14 -0.78
CA ASN A 192 -14.49 -4.55 0.62
C ASN A 192 -14.83 -6.05 0.74
N ARG A 193 -13.95 -6.82 1.39
CA ARG A 193 -14.10 -8.26 1.65
C ARG A 193 -14.45 -9.11 0.42
N GLU A 194 -14.06 -8.67 -0.78
CA GLU A 194 -14.50 -9.22 -2.06
C GLU A 194 -14.31 -10.73 -2.18
N VAL A 195 -13.09 -11.23 -1.94
CA VAL A 195 -12.78 -12.67 -1.98
C VAL A 195 -13.73 -13.47 -1.06
N ARG A 196 -13.98 -12.98 0.15
CA ARG A 196 -14.84 -13.67 1.12
C ARG A 196 -16.29 -13.69 0.65
N ARG A 197 -16.81 -12.54 0.22
CA ARG A 197 -18.19 -12.41 -0.29
C ARG A 197 -18.43 -13.28 -1.51
N MET A 198 -17.43 -13.42 -2.39
CA MET A 198 -17.51 -14.29 -3.55
C MET A 198 -17.69 -15.76 -3.15
N TRP A 199 -16.83 -16.28 -2.25
CA TRP A 199 -16.98 -17.64 -1.74
C TRP A 199 -18.29 -17.84 -0.95
N GLU A 200 -18.65 -16.88 -0.08
CA GLU A 200 -19.86 -16.91 0.74
C GLU A 200 -21.13 -16.93 -0.11
N SER A 201 -21.14 -16.23 -1.26
CA SER A 201 -22.28 -16.26 -2.21
C SER A 201 -22.55 -17.65 -2.79
N GLN A 202 -21.56 -18.56 -2.72
CA GLN A 202 -21.67 -19.95 -3.16
C GLN A 202 -21.90 -20.91 -1.98
N GLY A 203 -22.21 -20.38 -0.78
CA GLY A 203 -22.36 -21.17 0.43
C GLY A 203 -21.04 -21.67 1.04
N VAL A 204 -19.89 -21.16 0.56
CA VAL A 204 -18.56 -21.62 0.97
C VAL A 204 -17.96 -20.65 1.98
N ARG A 205 -17.59 -21.16 3.17
CA ARG A 205 -16.98 -20.34 4.22
C ARG A 205 -15.47 -20.23 4.04
N VAL A 206 -14.91 -19.03 4.24
CA VAL A 206 -13.45 -18.78 4.20
C VAL A 206 -12.88 -18.73 5.60
N ASN A 207 -12.11 -19.76 5.97
CA ASN A 207 -11.45 -19.85 7.27
C ASN A 207 -10.14 -19.07 7.33
N ARG A 208 -9.40 -19.00 6.22
CA ARG A 208 -8.13 -18.27 6.18
C ARG A 208 -7.95 -17.59 4.84
N LEU A 209 -7.45 -16.37 4.87
CA LEU A 209 -7.20 -15.56 3.68
C LEU A 209 -5.83 -14.89 3.81
N ILE A 210 -4.96 -15.16 2.84
CA ILE A 210 -3.60 -14.63 2.82
C ILE A 210 -3.34 -14.02 1.45
N ARG A 211 -3.04 -12.72 1.38
CA ARG A 211 -2.54 -12.13 0.13
C ARG A 211 -1.10 -12.57 -0.08
N VAL A 212 -0.84 -13.33 -1.14
CA VAL A 212 0.49 -13.89 -1.43
C VAL A 212 1.23 -13.12 -2.52
N ARG A 213 0.51 -12.32 -3.33
CA ARG A 213 1.11 -11.49 -4.38
C ARG A 213 0.32 -10.21 -4.64
N PHE A 214 1.02 -9.15 -5.04
CA PHE A 214 0.47 -7.87 -5.47
C PHE A 214 1.29 -7.39 -6.68
N GLY A 215 0.68 -7.43 -7.86
CA GLY A 215 1.37 -7.21 -9.13
C GLY A 215 2.54 -8.18 -9.29
N GLN A 216 3.73 -7.63 -9.55
CA GLN A 216 4.98 -8.38 -9.64
C GLN A 216 5.61 -8.74 -8.29
N ILE A 217 5.09 -8.21 -7.18
CA ILE A 217 5.67 -8.41 -5.85
C ILE A 217 5.04 -9.63 -5.19
N ILE A 218 5.87 -10.65 -4.92
CA ILE A 218 5.48 -11.88 -4.25
C ILE A 218 5.89 -11.80 -2.77
N LEU A 219 5.03 -12.32 -1.89
CA LEU A 219 5.34 -12.47 -0.47
C LEU A 219 6.53 -13.45 -0.31
N PRO A 220 7.70 -13.01 0.18
CA PRO A 220 8.85 -13.89 0.32
C PRO A 220 8.56 -14.98 1.34
N ARG A 221 8.86 -16.24 0.99
CA ARG A 221 8.62 -17.41 1.86
C ARG A 221 9.37 -17.34 3.19
N ASP A 222 10.52 -16.66 3.19
CA ASP A 222 11.39 -16.48 4.34
C ASP A 222 10.99 -15.29 5.24
N LEU A 223 10.07 -14.43 4.78
CA LEU A 223 9.60 -13.31 5.58
C LEU A 223 8.51 -13.77 6.55
N ARG A 224 8.82 -13.76 7.84
CA ARG A 224 7.89 -14.16 8.92
C ARG A 224 6.73 -13.16 9.04
N LYS A 225 5.58 -13.63 9.53
CA LYS A 225 4.44 -12.77 9.89
C LYS A 225 4.90 -11.67 10.87
N GLY A 226 4.39 -10.46 10.70
CA GLY A 226 4.80 -9.29 11.48
C GLY A 226 6.18 -8.73 11.10
N SER A 227 6.93 -9.38 10.20
CA SER A 227 8.22 -8.87 9.73
C SER A 227 8.08 -8.03 8.47
N MET A 228 9.04 -7.14 8.28
CA MET A 228 9.11 -6.20 7.16
C MET A 228 10.43 -6.36 6.41
N ARG A 229 10.42 -6.05 5.11
CA ARG A 229 11.60 -6.03 4.26
C ARG A 229 11.51 -4.87 3.28
N GLU A 230 12.52 -4.03 3.23
CA GLU A 230 12.58 -2.96 2.24
C GLU A 230 12.93 -3.55 0.86
N LEU A 231 12.25 -3.07 -0.18
CA LEU A 231 12.53 -3.48 -1.55
C LEU A 231 13.85 -2.84 -2.04
N PRO A 232 14.68 -3.58 -2.80
CA PRO A 232 15.81 -3.01 -3.53
C PRO A 232 15.36 -1.89 -4.48
N ALA A 233 16.24 -0.90 -4.69
CA ALA A 233 15.94 0.24 -5.56
C ALA A 233 15.53 -0.15 -6.98
N SER A 234 16.11 -1.22 -7.55
CA SER A 234 15.73 -1.73 -8.87
C SER A 234 14.26 -2.15 -8.92
N LEU A 235 13.80 -2.94 -7.95
CA LEU A 235 12.40 -3.37 -7.87
C LEU A 235 11.45 -2.19 -7.60
N VAL A 236 11.91 -1.17 -6.88
CA VAL A 236 11.12 0.07 -6.70
C VAL A 236 10.96 0.82 -8.03
N SER A 237 12.02 0.91 -8.83
CA SER A 237 11.98 1.51 -10.17
C SER A 237 11.06 0.72 -11.10
N GLU A 238 11.22 -0.60 -11.19
CA GLU A 238 10.36 -1.46 -12.00
C GLU A 238 8.88 -1.35 -11.59
N LEU A 239 8.60 -1.33 -10.28
CA LEU A 239 7.23 -1.18 -9.78
C LEU A 239 6.64 0.17 -10.17
N ALA A 240 7.43 1.24 -10.19
CA ALA A 240 6.97 2.56 -10.58
C ALA A 240 6.76 2.68 -12.10
N GLU A 241 7.64 2.10 -12.89
CA GLU A 241 7.52 2.01 -14.35
C GLU A 241 6.26 1.23 -14.75
N SER A 242 5.90 0.16 -14.02
CA SER A 242 4.69 -0.62 -14.27
C SER A 242 3.38 0.17 -14.14
N VAL A 243 3.43 1.38 -13.57
CA VAL A 243 2.29 2.29 -13.40
C VAL A 243 2.60 3.71 -13.88
N ASP A 244 3.53 3.85 -14.82
CA ASP A 244 3.92 5.12 -15.47
C ASP A 244 4.37 6.24 -14.51
N ILE A 245 4.89 5.87 -13.33
CA ILE A 245 5.43 6.80 -12.35
C ILE A 245 6.95 6.95 -12.57
N LYS A 246 7.37 8.17 -12.92
CA LYS A 246 8.79 8.51 -13.02
C LYS A 246 9.37 8.76 -11.63
N LEU A 247 10.29 7.89 -11.22
CA LEU A 247 11.11 8.07 -10.02
C LEU A 247 12.53 8.46 -10.42
N LYS A 248 13.22 9.21 -9.56
CA LYS A 248 14.66 9.41 -9.72
C LYS A 248 15.38 8.12 -9.38
N THR A 249 16.17 7.62 -10.32
CA THR A 249 16.97 6.40 -10.17
C THR A 249 17.91 6.58 -8.97
N TYR A 250 17.76 5.74 -7.94
CA TYR A 250 18.68 5.75 -6.80
C TYR A 250 19.99 5.08 -7.23
N THR A 251 21.02 5.87 -7.52
CA THR A 251 22.38 5.33 -7.67
C THR A 251 22.87 4.90 -6.28
N PRO A 252 23.19 3.62 -6.04
CA PRO A 252 23.74 3.20 -4.76
C PRO A 252 25.01 4.00 -4.48
N PHE A 253 25.12 4.56 -3.28
CA PHE A 253 26.36 5.15 -2.77
C PHE A 253 27.50 4.15 -3.02
N LYS A 254 28.46 4.48 -3.90
CA LYS A 254 29.74 3.77 -3.97
C LYS A 254 30.35 3.85 -2.58
N LYS A 255 30.49 2.70 -1.89
CA LYS A 255 31.31 2.60 -0.68
C LYS A 255 32.65 3.26 -1.01
N ARG A 256 32.98 4.37 -0.34
CA ARG A 256 34.35 4.87 -0.32
C ARG A 256 35.18 3.73 0.26
N ALA A 257 35.98 3.08 -0.57
CA ALA A 257 36.99 2.14 -0.12
C ALA A 257 37.86 2.88 0.90
N ALA A 258 37.83 2.44 2.16
CA ALA A 258 38.79 2.87 3.15
C ALA A 258 40.16 2.41 2.65
N LYS A 259 40.96 3.36 2.16
CA LYS A 259 42.37 3.14 1.85
C LYS A 259 43.07 2.98 3.20
N GLU A 260 43.29 1.73 3.61
CA GLU A 260 44.21 1.40 4.70
C GLU A 260 45.58 1.98 4.34
N ARG A 261 45.94 3.05 5.05
CA ARG A 261 47.33 3.50 5.16
C ARG A 261 47.95 2.67 6.28
N TYR A 262 48.58 1.55 5.93
CA TYR A 262 49.64 1.02 6.78
C TYR A 262 50.84 1.97 6.65
N ARG A 263 51.09 2.73 7.71
CA ARG A 263 52.34 3.46 7.95
C ARG A 263 52.65 3.32 9.44
N SER A 264 53.54 2.38 9.74
CA SER A 264 54.56 2.34 10.79
C SER A 264 54.86 0.89 11.12
#